data_AF-A0A2D9Y1D3-F1
#
_entry.id   AF-A0A2D9Y1D3-F1
#
_cell.length_a   1.000
_cell.length_b   1.000
_cell.length_c   1.000
_cell.angle_alpha   90.00
_cell.angle_beta   90.00
_cell.angle_gamma   90.00
#
_symmetry.space_group_name_H-M   'P 1'
#
loop_
_entity.id
_entity.type
_entity.pdbx_description
1 polymer ?
#
loop_
_entity_poly.entity_id
_entity_poly.type
_entity_poly.pdbx_seq_one_letter_code
_entity_poly.pdbx_strand_id
1 'polypeptide(L)' 'MKKAFLKINGISVISKKDQKIIRGGRDFEISDCPSGCFGLYFCQFDCAEGERCAVPSPSGQACFGTISSGQCCL' A
#
# COMPACT_ATOMS: atom_id res chain seq x y z
N MET A 1 15.35 21.79 22.47
CA MET A 1 14.07 22.52 22.72
C MET A 1 13.06 22.12 21.65
N LYS A 2 11.99 21.40 21.99
CA LYS A 2 10.90 21.10 21.04
C LYS A 2 10.13 22.40 20.79
N LYS A 3 10.21 22.96 19.58
CA LYS A 3 9.41 24.13 19.20
C LYS A 3 7.94 23.68 19.17
N ALA A 4 7.17 24.13 20.16
CA ALA A 4 5.74 23.91 20.22
C ALA A 4 5.07 24.74 19.13
N PHE A 5 4.74 24.13 17.99
CA PHE A 5 3.85 24.70 16.96
C PHE A 5 2.38 24.78 17.42
N LEU A 6 2.12 24.73 18.73
CA LEU A 6 0.80 24.55 19.29
C LEU A 6 0.27 25.90 19.76
N LYS A 7 -0.29 26.70 18.82
CA LYS A 7 -1.34 27.71 19.05
C LYS A 7 -1.64 28.54 17.79
N ILE A 8 -1.82 27.87 16.64
CA ILE A 8 -2.48 28.52 15.50
C ILE A 8 -3.96 28.15 15.58
N ASN A 9 -4.81 29.14 15.85
CA ASN A 9 -6.27 28.95 15.82
C ASN A 9 -6.67 28.46 14.43
N GLY A 10 -7.37 27.32 14.38
CA GLY A 10 -7.76 26.65 13.14
C GLY A 10 -6.81 25.54 12.66
N ILE A 11 -5.69 25.25 13.33
CA ILE A 11 -4.78 24.18 12.89
C ILE A 11 -5.30 22.77 13.19
N SER A 12 -6.28 22.64 14.09
CA SER A 12 -6.98 21.39 14.38
C SER A 12 -8.47 21.56 14.14
N VAL A 13 -8.87 21.73 12.88
CA VAL A 13 -10.29 21.76 12.47
C VAL A 13 -10.98 20.42 12.75
N ILE A 14 -10.20 19.34 12.79
CA ILE A 14 -10.66 17.96 12.96
C ILE A 14 -9.84 17.25 14.04
N SER A 15 -10.46 16.30 14.74
CA SER A 15 -9.81 15.56 15.84
C SER A 15 -8.64 14.71 15.33
N LYS A 16 -7.68 14.34 16.19
CA LYS A 16 -6.59 13.43 15.77
C LYS A 16 -7.10 12.09 15.22
N LYS A 17 -8.26 11.62 15.69
CA LYS A 17 -8.93 10.42 15.18
C LYS A 17 -9.42 10.66 13.75
N ASP A 18 -10.03 11.80 13.49
CA ASP A 18 -10.54 12.16 12.16
C ASP A 18 -9.41 12.53 11.19
N GLN A 19 -8.29 13.06 11.70
CA GLN A 19 -7.06 13.29 10.93
C GLN A 19 -6.41 11.97 10.46
N LYS A 20 -6.56 10.87 11.21
CA LYS A 20 -6.14 9.54 10.73
C LYS A 20 -7.02 9.04 9.58
N ILE A 21 -8.32 9.34 9.64
CA ILE A 21 -9.28 9.00 8.59
C ILE A 21 -9.06 9.86 7.35
N ILE A 22 -8.75 11.15 7.52
CA ILE A 22 -8.53 12.13 6.46
C ILE A 22 -7.05 12.12 6.08
N ARG A 23 -6.71 11.18 5.18
CA ARG A 23 -5.37 10.78 4.74
C ARG A 23 -4.30 11.89 4.66
N GLY A 24 -3.55 12.03 5.74
CA GLY A 24 -2.16 12.49 5.79
C GLY A 24 -1.23 11.56 6.59
N GLY A 25 -1.71 10.40 7.04
CA GLY A 25 -0.98 9.40 7.81
C GLY A 25 -1.57 8.02 7.52
N ARG A 26 -0.85 7.24 6.71
CA ARG A 26 -1.21 5.87 6.31
C ARG A 26 -1.17 4.97 7.56
N ASP A 27 -2.31 4.51 8.04
CA ASP A 27 -2.38 3.29 8.84
C ASP A 27 -2.23 2.13 7.85
N PHE A 28 -0.98 1.70 7.60
CA PHE A 28 -0.76 0.52 6.79
C PHE A 28 -0.93 -0.74 7.61
N GLU A 29 -2.04 -1.40 7.32
CA GLU A 29 -2.13 -2.86 7.31
C GLU A 29 -0.77 -3.47 6.93
N ILE A 30 -0.09 -4.25 7.77
CA ILE A 30 1.10 -5.03 7.35
C ILE A 30 0.74 -6.04 6.23
N SER A 31 -0.55 -6.15 5.88
CA SER A 31 -1.10 -6.96 4.78
C SER A 31 -1.97 -6.15 3.82
N ASP A 32 -1.48 -5.02 3.31
CA ASP A 32 -2.18 -4.20 2.29
C ASP A 32 -2.09 -4.79 0.87
N CYS A 33 -1.91 -6.10 0.75
CA CYS A 33 -1.86 -6.75 -0.54
C CYS A 33 -3.26 -6.85 -1.13
N PRO A 34 -3.49 -6.28 -2.32
CA PRO A 34 -4.77 -6.41 -2.97
C PRO A 34 -4.99 -7.89 -3.34
N SER A 35 -6.24 -8.35 -3.31
CA SER A 35 -6.59 -9.70 -3.74
C SER A 35 -7.02 -9.71 -5.20
N GLY A 36 -6.75 -10.80 -5.90
CA GLY A 36 -7.13 -10.99 -7.30
C GLY A 36 -5.94 -11.14 -8.24
N CYS A 37 -6.21 -11.06 -9.54
CA CYS A 37 -5.22 -11.22 -10.59
C CYS A 37 -4.95 -9.89 -11.30
N PHE A 38 -3.67 -9.58 -11.50
CA PHE A 38 -3.21 -8.31 -12.02
C PHE A 38 -2.37 -8.51 -13.27
N GLY A 39 -2.69 -7.78 -14.34
CA GLY A 39 -1.91 -7.81 -15.58
C GLY A 39 -0.60 -7.01 -15.54
N LEU A 40 -0.43 -6.14 -14.54
CA LEU A 40 0.81 -5.40 -14.30
C LEU A 40 1.51 -5.97 -13.07
N TYR A 41 2.64 -6.62 -13.29
CA TYR A 41 3.42 -7.28 -12.25
C TYR A 41 4.90 -7.38 -12.64
N PHE A 42 5.73 -7.67 -11.66
CA PHE A 42 7.12 -8.07 -11.85
C PHE A 42 7.21 -9.60 -11.78
N CYS A 43 7.99 -10.25 -12.65
CA CYS A 43 8.30 -11.67 -12.55
C CYS A 43 9.81 -11.87 -12.38
N GLN A 44 10.19 -13.01 -11.80
CA GLN A 44 11.59 -13.28 -11.49
C GLN A 44 12.41 -13.69 -12.73
N PHE A 45 11.79 -14.40 -13.67
CA PHE A 45 12.44 -14.98 -14.85
C PHE A 45 11.64 -14.66 -16.13
N ASP A 46 11.07 -15.68 -16.77
CA ASP A 46 10.45 -15.60 -18.09
C ASP A 46 8.94 -15.34 -18.03
N CYS A 47 8.41 -15.01 -16.85
CA CYS A 47 6.99 -14.80 -16.60
C CYS A 47 6.14 -16.03 -16.99
N ALA A 48 6.69 -17.24 -16.83
CA ALA A 48 6.01 -18.46 -17.20
C ALA A 48 4.88 -18.82 -16.22
N GLU A 49 3.91 -19.61 -16.69
CA GLU A 49 2.80 -20.10 -15.87
C GLU A 49 3.33 -20.84 -14.64
N GLY A 50 2.83 -20.51 -13.45
CA GLY A 50 3.27 -21.08 -12.18
C GLY A 50 4.51 -20.42 -11.57
N GLU A 51 5.17 -19.47 -12.24
CA GLU A 51 6.28 -18.72 -11.65
C GLU A 51 5.82 -17.70 -10.62
N ARG A 52 6.77 -17.28 -9.77
CA ARG A 52 6.55 -16.21 -8.79
C ARG A 52 6.48 -14.85 -9.47
N CYS A 53 5.54 -14.05 -9.00
CA CYS A 53 5.37 -12.66 -9.42
C CYS A 53 5.18 -11.75 -8.22
N ALA A 54 5.36 -10.45 -8.43
CA ALA A 54 5.16 -9.41 -7.43
C ALA A 54 4.34 -8.23 -7.98
N VAL A 55 3.34 -7.79 -7.22
CA VAL A 55 2.54 -6.59 -7.51
C VAL A 55 2.86 -5.52 -6.48
N PRO A 56 3.15 -4.28 -6.87
CA PRO A 56 3.35 -3.20 -5.91
C PRO A 56 2.03 -2.85 -5.23
N SER A 57 2.02 -2.84 -3.91
CA SER A 57 0.87 -2.34 -3.14
C SER A 57 0.85 -0.80 -3.13
N PRO A 58 -0.30 -0.17 -2.86
CA PRO A 58 -0.35 1.25 -2.54
C PRO A 58 0.58 1.61 -1.37
N SER A 59 0.87 0.65 -0.49
CA SER A 59 1.78 0.82 0.64
C SER A 59 3.26 0.85 0.29
N GLY A 60 3.62 0.55 -0.96
CA GLY A 60 5.01 0.44 -1.40
C GLY A 60 5.65 -0.90 -1.03
N GLN A 61 4.85 -1.85 -0.52
CA GLN A 61 5.27 -3.24 -0.31
C GLN A 61 5.17 -4.01 -1.63
N ALA A 62 5.95 -5.09 -1.75
CA ALA A 62 5.80 -6.06 -2.83
C ALA A 62 4.88 -7.18 -2.35
N CYS A 63 3.78 -7.40 -3.07
CA CYS A 63 2.84 -8.47 -2.82
C CYS A 63 3.15 -9.63 -3.74
N PHE A 64 3.47 -10.78 -3.16
CA PHE A 64 3.93 -11.94 -3.91
C PHE A 64 2.78 -12.90 -4.23
N GLY A 65 2.77 -13.41 -5.45
CA GLY A 65 1.78 -14.36 -5.92
C GLY A 65 2.36 -15.31 -6.96
N THR A 66 1.47 -15.90 -7.73
CA THR A 66 1.81 -16.86 -8.80
C THR A 66 1.19 -16.43 -10.11
N ILE A 67 1.93 -16.61 -11.20
CA ILE A 67 1.43 -16.34 -12.55
C ILE A 67 0.40 -17.40 -12.91
N SER A 68 -0.83 -16.95 -13.19
CA SER A 68 -1.86 -17.78 -13.80
C SER A 68 -2.53 -17.06 -14.97
N SER A 69 -2.65 -17.76 -16.10
CA SER A 69 -3.21 -17.24 -17.36
C SER A 69 -2.56 -15.90 -17.79
N GLY A 70 -1.24 -15.77 -17.59
CA GLY A 70 -0.49 -14.55 -17.91
C GLY A 70 -0.77 -13.35 -16.99
N GLN A 71 -1.34 -13.57 -15.80
CA GLN A 71 -1.57 -12.54 -14.78
C GLN A 71 -0.94 -12.96 -13.45
N CYS A 72 -0.52 -12.01 -12.63
CA CYS A 72 -0.08 -12.31 -11.27
C CYS A 72 -1.28 -12.38 -10.32
N CYS A 73 -1.57 -13.56 -9.78
CA CYS A 73 -2.65 -13.78 -8.83
C CYS A 73 -2.09 -13.85 -7.40
N LEU A 74 -2.61 -12.98 -6.53
CA LEU A 74 -2.28 -12.87 -5.11
C LEU A 74 -3.32 -13.58 -4.24
#